data_AF-A0A6N7XIY0-F1
#
_entry.id   AF-A0A6N7XIY0-F1
#
_cell.length_a   1.000
_cell.length_b   1.000
_cell.length_c   1.000
_cell.angle_alpha   90.00
_cell.angle_beta   90.00
_cell.angle_gamma   90.00
#
_symmetry.space_group_name_H-M   'P 1'
#
loop_
_entity.id
_entity.type
_entity.pdbx_description
1 polymer ?
#
loop_
_entity_poly.entity_id
_entity_poly.type
_entity_poly.pdbx_seq_one_letter_code
_entity_poly.pdbx_strand_id
1 'polypeptide(L)'
;MNTKKVVSILAVVVLVAFGVGILSLRYNDNYKFIGSNSINWVNVRSNDEIVKIDEDGIQVKDGDDQVSIGWNGIKVNDGKNGVSIGWDGVKVKDGDEQVSIGLNGVNIKEKNKSFFSNWNWFGINSRNLKWETIDEETQAEITGIDTIIVSPDFIDVKITSEERDDVGIHYYGKMKTNIVPTLNVDKTSNSLDIKLKTNRNNYSVVTSDVILEIFVPKSYNGNFHVTATSGDIYMKGLAGKNFNISSNSGEQHLENLEGNKLTLTATSGDITLKNSIGEVESKSSSGEQRFENVEGQKLDLSASSGDIELKNCVGEIKVSTNSGEQRYKNVEGKKLDLSSTSGDIELEDCIGELKISTNSGHISLDNEKSKENMKLSTSSGDISISLGDNPSYTIQGTTSSGDFITFGNINIQENDKGRFRATIGSGEKSIDISTSSGNVRFSK
;
A
#
# COMPACT_ATOMS: atom_id res chain seq x y z
N MET A 1 10.70 8.03 -44.77
CA MET A 1 10.19 8.86 -43.65
C MET A 1 11.38 9.30 -42.81
N ASN A 2 11.54 10.60 -42.53
CA ASN A 2 12.72 11.14 -41.83
C ASN A 2 12.75 10.59 -40.39
N THR A 3 13.87 9.97 -39.97
CA THR A 3 14.06 9.30 -38.68
C THR A 3 13.68 10.19 -37.48
N LYS A 4 13.87 11.51 -37.61
CA LYS A 4 13.43 12.47 -36.58
C LYS A 4 11.91 12.51 -36.41
N LYS A 5 11.14 12.39 -37.50
CA LYS A 5 9.66 12.35 -37.44
C LYS A 5 9.15 11.06 -36.81
N VAL A 6 9.82 9.92 -37.05
CA VAL A 6 9.45 8.63 -36.44
C VAL A 6 9.69 8.64 -34.93
N VAL A 7 10.83 9.18 -34.48
CA VAL A 7 11.14 9.32 -33.05
C VAL A 7 10.17 10.27 -32.37
N SER A 8 9.81 11.40 -32.99
CA SER A 8 8.81 12.31 -32.43
C SER A 8 7.42 11.69 -32.35
N ILE A 9 7.00 10.92 -33.35
CA ILE A 9 5.71 10.22 -33.33
C ILE A 9 5.70 9.15 -32.24
N LEU A 10 6.77 8.36 -32.09
CA LEU A 10 6.89 7.37 -31.02
C LEU A 10 6.94 8.01 -29.63
N ALA A 11 7.66 9.11 -29.45
CA ALA A 11 7.68 9.83 -28.18
C ALA A 11 6.29 10.38 -27.81
N VAL A 12 5.53 10.88 -28.80
CA VAL A 12 4.14 11.31 -28.60
C VAL A 12 3.23 10.13 -28.28
N VAL A 13 3.38 8.98 -28.96
CA VAL A 13 2.59 7.77 -28.66
C VAL A 13 2.90 7.23 -27.27
N VAL A 14 4.17 7.26 -26.83
CA VAL A 14 4.58 6.86 -25.47
C VAL A 14 4.05 7.84 -24.43
N LEU A 15 4.11 9.15 -24.69
CA LEU A 15 3.55 10.17 -23.79
C LEU A 15 2.02 10.13 -23.74
N VAL A 16 1.35 9.75 -24.83
CA VAL A 16 -0.10 9.52 -24.86
C VAL A 16 -0.45 8.19 -24.19
N ALA A 17 0.36 7.14 -24.31
CA ALA A 17 0.12 5.87 -23.62
C ALA A 17 0.36 5.98 -22.10
N PHE A 18 1.42 6.69 -21.67
CA PHE A 18 1.64 7.04 -20.27
C PHE A 18 0.60 8.05 -19.78
N GLY A 19 0.23 9.03 -20.61
CA GLY A 19 -0.79 10.02 -20.30
C GLY A 19 -2.18 9.40 -20.15
N VAL A 20 -2.55 8.46 -21.02
CA VAL A 20 -3.81 7.70 -20.95
C VAL A 20 -3.75 6.68 -19.81
N GLY A 21 -2.60 6.05 -19.54
CA GLY A 21 -2.42 5.18 -18.36
C GLY A 21 -2.55 5.94 -17.03
N ILE A 22 -2.05 7.18 -16.97
CA ILE A 22 -2.17 8.07 -15.81
C ILE A 22 -3.57 8.75 -15.77
N LEU A 23 -4.19 9.05 -16.91
CA LEU A 23 -5.57 9.57 -16.96
C LEU A 23 -6.61 8.48 -16.68
N SER A 24 -6.36 7.22 -17.06
CA SER A 24 -7.20 6.08 -16.67
C SER A 24 -7.09 5.77 -15.18
N LEU A 25 -6.05 6.28 -14.51
CA LEU A 25 -5.92 6.31 -13.05
C LEU A 25 -6.44 7.62 -12.42
N ARG A 26 -6.95 8.57 -13.23
CA ARG A 26 -7.45 9.88 -12.77
C ARG A 26 -8.89 10.20 -13.16
N TYR A 27 -9.64 9.23 -13.68
CA TYR A 27 -11.08 9.40 -13.93
C TYR A 27 -11.81 8.07 -13.74
N ASN A 28 -12.29 7.83 -12.52
CA ASN A 28 -13.61 7.22 -12.33
C ASN A 28 -14.15 7.45 -10.91
N ASP A 29 -14.47 8.70 -10.57
CA ASP A 29 -15.46 8.95 -9.50
C ASP A 29 -16.85 9.09 -10.12
N ASN A 30 -17.81 8.43 -9.46
CA ASN A 30 -19.26 8.47 -9.61
C ASN A 30 -19.92 7.39 -10.48
N TYR A 31 -19.98 6.17 -9.92
CA TYR A 31 -21.24 5.41 -9.95
C TYR A 31 -21.64 5.01 -8.52
N LYS A 32 -22.76 5.57 -8.06
CA LYS A 32 -23.46 5.18 -6.83
C LYS A 32 -23.78 3.69 -6.85
N PHE A 33 -23.24 2.92 -5.91
CA PHE A 33 -23.74 1.59 -5.59
C PHE A 33 -24.87 1.69 -4.57
N ILE A 34 -26.05 1.25 -4.99
CA ILE A 34 -27.15 0.88 -4.11
C ILE A 34 -27.01 -0.63 -3.87
N GLY A 35 -26.52 -1.01 -2.69
CA GLY A 35 -26.88 -2.26 -1.99
C GLY A 35 -26.16 -3.58 -2.31
N SER A 36 -25.57 -4.15 -1.25
CA SER A 36 -25.56 -5.58 -0.85
C SER A 36 -24.48 -6.53 -1.37
N ASN A 37 -23.57 -6.87 -0.44
CA ASN A 37 -22.86 -8.14 -0.19
C ASN A 37 -22.17 -8.88 -1.34
N SER A 38 -20.87 -9.15 -1.11
CA SER A 38 -19.94 -10.07 -1.80
C SER A 38 -19.03 -9.37 -2.82
N ILE A 39 -17.72 -9.58 -2.67
CA ILE A 39 -16.72 -9.28 -3.70
C ILE A 39 -17.10 -10.13 -4.92
N ASN A 40 -17.84 -9.54 -5.85
CA ASN A 40 -18.32 -10.24 -7.03
C ASN A 40 -17.23 -10.19 -8.09
N TRP A 41 -16.34 -11.20 -8.07
CA TRP A 41 -15.55 -11.53 -9.26
C TRP A 41 -16.49 -11.78 -10.42
N VAL A 42 -16.30 -11.04 -11.52
CA VAL A 42 -17.13 -11.20 -12.72
C VAL A 42 -16.48 -12.29 -13.56
N ASN A 43 -17.15 -13.43 -13.66
CA ASN A 43 -16.73 -14.51 -14.56
C ASN A 43 -17.90 -14.90 -15.45
N VAL A 44 -17.92 -14.34 -16.66
CA VAL A 44 -18.94 -14.59 -17.68
C VAL A 44 -18.30 -15.42 -18.78
N ARG A 45 -18.92 -16.54 -19.13
CA ARG A 45 -18.44 -17.44 -20.19
C ARG A 45 -19.58 -17.78 -21.14
N SER A 46 -19.32 -17.66 -22.43
CA SER A 46 -20.24 -18.06 -23.51
C SER A 46 -19.43 -18.74 -24.62
N ASN A 47 -19.57 -20.06 -24.78
CA ASN A 47 -18.75 -20.84 -25.72
C ASN A 47 -17.22 -20.61 -25.50
N ASP A 48 -16.55 -20.04 -26.51
CA ASP A 48 -15.11 -19.71 -26.51
C ASP A 48 -14.82 -18.29 -25.99
N GLU A 49 -15.86 -17.52 -25.64
CA GLU A 49 -15.76 -16.17 -25.08
C GLU A 49 -15.71 -16.20 -23.55
N ILE A 50 -14.80 -15.41 -22.96
CA ILE A 50 -14.60 -15.29 -21.51
C ILE A 50 -14.43 -13.82 -21.15
N VAL A 51 -15.11 -13.36 -20.10
CA VAL A 51 -14.79 -12.13 -19.37
C VAL A 51 -14.57 -12.52 -17.91
N LYS A 52 -13.33 -12.39 -17.43
CA LYS A 52 -12.89 -12.69 -16.06
C LYS A 52 -12.32 -11.44 -15.42
N ILE A 53 -12.76 -11.11 -14.21
CA ILE A 53 -12.19 -10.06 -13.37
C ILE A 53 -11.99 -10.64 -11.97
N ASP A 54 -10.74 -10.77 -11.56
CA ASP A 54 -10.33 -11.28 -10.24
C ASP A 54 -9.01 -10.64 -9.78
N GLU A 55 -8.39 -11.22 -8.75
CA GLU A 55 -7.12 -10.77 -8.17
C GLU A 55 -5.93 -10.82 -9.16
N ASP A 56 -5.98 -11.69 -10.17
CA ASP A 56 -4.95 -11.77 -11.23
C ASP A 56 -5.15 -10.69 -12.30
N GLY A 57 -6.27 -9.96 -12.25
CA GLY A 57 -6.61 -8.84 -13.11
C GLY A 57 -7.83 -9.08 -14.01
N ILE A 58 -7.82 -8.46 -15.19
CA ILE A 58 -8.90 -8.50 -16.17
C ILE A 58 -8.49 -9.37 -17.34
N GLN A 59 -9.35 -10.29 -17.77
CA GLN A 59 -9.19 -11.07 -18.99
C GLN A 59 -10.48 -11.04 -19.80
N VAL A 60 -10.38 -10.64 -21.06
CA VAL A 60 -11.43 -10.73 -22.07
C VAL A 60 -10.88 -11.59 -23.20
N LYS A 61 -11.61 -12.61 -23.59
CA LYS A 61 -11.25 -13.50 -24.70
C LYS A 61 -12.46 -13.70 -25.58
N ASP A 62 -12.25 -13.68 -26.89
CA ASP A 62 -13.24 -14.05 -27.91
C ASP A 62 -12.49 -14.81 -29.01
N GLY A 63 -12.66 -16.13 -29.08
CA GLY A 63 -11.94 -16.96 -30.05
C GLY A 63 -10.41 -16.89 -29.90
N ASP A 64 -9.72 -16.37 -30.92
CA ASP A 64 -8.28 -16.11 -30.97
C ASP A 64 -7.89 -14.69 -30.50
N ASP A 65 -8.87 -13.85 -30.19
CA ASP A 65 -8.68 -12.50 -29.69
C ASP A 65 -8.67 -12.49 -28.16
N GLN A 66 -7.76 -11.71 -27.58
CA GLN A 66 -7.59 -11.65 -26.14
C GLN A 66 -7.11 -10.28 -25.69
N VAL A 67 -7.79 -9.70 -24.71
CA VAL A 67 -7.27 -8.61 -23.88
C VAL A 67 -7.02 -9.15 -22.48
N SER A 68 -5.83 -8.96 -21.95
CA SER A 68 -5.54 -9.23 -20.54
C SER A 68 -4.77 -8.07 -19.92
N ILE A 69 -5.16 -7.69 -18.71
CA ILE A 69 -4.51 -6.66 -17.90
C ILE A 69 -4.27 -7.28 -16.54
N GLY A 70 -3.02 -7.34 -16.09
CA GLY A 70 -2.68 -7.88 -14.78
C GLY A 70 -1.25 -7.52 -14.38
N TRP A 71 -0.74 -8.18 -13.35
CA TRP A 71 0.61 -7.94 -12.82
C TRP A 71 1.73 -8.04 -13.87
N ASN A 72 1.55 -8.89 -14.88
CA ASN A 72 2.49 -9.07 -15.99
C ASN A 72 2.36 -7.99 -17.09
N GLY A 73 1.48 -7.01 -16.89
CA GLY A 73 1.21 -5.90 -17.78
C GLY A 73 -0.04 -6.07 -18.63
N ILE A 74 -0.07 -5.40 -19.79
CA ILE A 74 -1.21 -5.35 -20.72
C ILE A 74 -0.88 -6.19 -21.93
N LYS A 75 -1.79 -7.07 -22.36
CA LYS A 75 -1.66 -7.82 -23.60
C LYS A 75 -2.97 -7.76 -24.37
N VAL A 76 -2.89 -7.41 -25.63
CA VAL A 76 -4.01 -7.36 -26.59
C VAL A 76 -3.58 -8.21 -27.78
N ASN A 77 -4.31 -9.26 -28.11
CA ASN A 77 -4.11 -10.06 -29.31
C ASN A 77 -5.37 -10.01 -30.16
N ASP A 78 -5.17 -9.94 -31.47
CA ASP A 78 -6.19 -10.06 -32.50
C ASP A 78 -5.64 -11.09 -33.52
N GLY A 79 -6.06 -12.35 -33.37
CA GLY A 79 -5.50 -13.51 -34.07
C GLY A 79 -3.96 -13.60 -34.07
N LYS A 80 -3.33 -13.28 -35.21
CA LYS A 80 -1.85 -13.31 -35.37
C LYS A 80 -1.16 -12.00 -34.94
N ASN A 81 -1.95 -10.98 -34.69
CA ASN A 81 -1.51 -9.63 -34.36
C ASN A 81 -1.63 -9.42 -32.85
N GLY A 82 -0.84 -8.52 -32.30
CA GLY A 82 -1.00 -8.19 -30.90
C GLY A 82 -0.01 -7.16 -30.37
N VAL A 83 -0.41 -6.49 -29.31
CA VAL A 83 0.39 -5.55 -28.54
C VAL A 83 0.53 -6.09 -27.13
N SER A 84 1.75 -6.12 -26.61
CA SER A 84 1.99 -6.43 -25.21
C SER A 84 2.89 -5.39 -24.58
N ILE A 85 2.55 -4.95 -23.38
CA ILE A 85 3.33 -4.05 -22.55
C ILE A 85 3.56 -4.80 -21.24
N GLY A 86 4.82 -5.02 -20.87
CA GLY A 86 5.18 -5.67 -19.61
C GLY A 86 6.54 -5.21 -19.10
N TRP A 87 7.02 -5.85 -18.04
CA TRP A 87 8.32 -5.57 -17.41
C TRP A 87 9.52 -5.68 -18.37
N ASP A 88 9.37 -6.46 -19.44
CA ASP A 88 10.39 -6.63 -20.48
C ASP A 88 10.24 -5.65 -21.66
N GLY A 89 9.27 -4.73 -21.59
CA GLY A 89 9.05 -3.61 -22.51
C GLY A 89 7.75 -3.70 -23.32
N VAL A 90 7.72 -2.98 -24.44
CA VAL A 90 6.58 -2.90 -25.37
C VAL A 90 6.85 -3.77 -26.59
N LYS A 91 5.91 -4.61 -26.99
CA LYS A 91 5.98 -5.43 -28.21
C LYS A 91 4.70 -5.22 -29.02
N VAL A 92 4.85 -5.12 -30.32
CA VAL A 92 3.80 -5.04 -31.32
C VAL A 92 4.11 -6.09 -32.36
N LYS A 93 3.14 -6.94 -32.68
CA LYS A 93 3.25 -8.02 -33.66
C LYS A 93 2.14 -7.85 -34.69
N ASP A 94 2.48 -7.99 -35.96
CA ASP A 94 1.56 -8.01 -37.09
C ASP A 94 1.95 -9.17 -38.02
N GLY A 95 1.23 -10.30 -37.89
CA GLY A 95 1.54 -11.53 -38.61
C GLY A 95 2.94 -12.08 -38.33
N ASP A 96 3.80 -12.03 -39.35
CA ASP A 96 5.21 -12.46 -39.28
C ASP A 96 6.17 -11.31 -38.91
N GLU A 97 5.63 -10.11 -38.77
CA GLU A 97 6.37 -8.88 -38.46
C GLU A 97 6.22 -8.54 -36.97
N GLN A 98 7.28 -7.99 -36.38
CA GLN A 98 7.29 -7.66 -34.97
C GLN A 98 8.17 -6.46 -34.70
N VAL A 99 7.66 -5.48 -33.97
CA VAL A 99 8.44 -4.42 -33.34
C VAL A 99 8.45 -4.66 -31.84
N SER A 100 9.61 -4.63 -31.21
CA SER A 100 9.72 -4.67 -29.75
C SER A 100 10.71 -3.64 -29.27
N ILE A 101 10.38 -2.99 -28.17
CA ILE A 101 11.17 -2.02 -27.45
C ILE A 101 11.30 -2.59 -26.05
N GLY A 102 12.49 -3.06 -25.70
CA GLY A 102 12.75 -3.64 -24.38
C GLY A 102 14.06 -3.13 -23.80
N LEU A 103 14.47 -3.72 -22.67
CA LEU A 103 15.69 -3.36 -21.95
C LEU A 103 16.96 -3.35 -22.83
N ASN A 104 16.98 -4.12 -23.92
CA ASN A 104 18.11 -4.20 -24.85
C ASN A 104 17.96 -3.32 -26.12
N GLY A 105 16.98 -2.42 -26.16
CA GLY A 105 16.75 -1.51 -27.29
C GLY A 105 15.58 -1.90 -28.19
N VAL A 106 15.63 -1.45 -29.44
CA VAL A 106 14.53 -1.60 -30.42
C VAL A 106 14.86 -2.71 -31.40
N ASN A 107 14.00 -3.71 -31.49
CA ASN A 107 14.08 -4.82 -32.43
C ASN A 107 12.89 -4.78 -33.38
N ILE A 108 13.16 -4.70 -34.68
CA ILE A 108 12.18 -4.75 -35.76
C ILE A 108 12.47 -5.99 -36.60
N LYS A 109 11.53 -6.91 -36.65
CA LYS A 109 11.57 -8.11 -37.48
C LYS A 109 10.54 -7.94 -38.59
N GLU A 110 11.01 -7.89 -39.83
CA GLU A 110 10.19 -7.98 -41.04
C GLU A 110 10.51 -9.30 -41.73
N LYS A 111 9.54 -9.94 -42.40
CA LYS A 111 9.61 -11.29 -43.01
C LYS A 111 11.00 -11.85 -43.33
N ASN A 112 11.82 -11.12 -44.10
CA ASN A 112 13.17 -11.54 -44.53
C ASN A 112 14.32 -10.65 -44.01
N LYS A 113 14.06 -9.68 -43.12
CA LYS A 113 15.04 -8.72 -42.60
C LYS A 113 14.77 -8.38 -41.14
N SER A 114 15.79 -8.56 -40.29
CA SER A 114 15.76 -8.07 -38.91
C SER A 114 16.64 -6.82 -38.79
N PHE A 115 16.06 -5.74 -38.28
CA PHE A 115 16.79 -4.54 -37.86
C PHE A 115 16.85 -4.49 -36.34
N PHE A 116 18.05 -4.40 -35.80
CA PHE A 116 18.27 -4.26 -34.37
C PHE A 116 19.03 -2.95 -34.11
N SER A 117 18.43 -2.06 -33.34
CA SER A 117 19.06 -0.84 -32.87
C SER A 117 19.37 -0.99 -31.38
N ASN A 118 20.67 -1.02 -31.08
CA ASN A 118 21.15 -1.20 -29.72
C ASN A 118 21.04 0.16 -29.00
N TRP A 119 20.04 0.30 -28.14
CA TRP A 119 19.91 1.42 -27.21
C TRP A 119 19.73 0.84 -25.82
N ASN A 120 20.64 1.16 -24.91
CA ASN A 120 20.55 0.75 -23.51
C ASN A 120 19.47 1.57 -22.80
N TRP A 121 18.25 1.04 -22.78
CA TRP A 121 17.20 1.51 -21.90
C TRP A 121 17.44 0.82 -20.55
N PHE A 122 18.05 1.52 -19.59
CA PHE A 122 18.51 1.04 -18.27
C PHE A 122 19.82 0.23 -18.18
N GLY A 123 20.54 -0.03 -19.28
CA GLY A 123 21.89 -0.65 -19.20
C GLY A 123 21.92 -2.16 -18.87
N ILE A 124 20.80 -2.87 -19.01
CA ILE A 124 20.67 -4.31 -18.76
C ILE A 124 20.95 -5.10 -20.07
N ASN A 125 21.83 -6.11 -20.02
CA ASN A 125 22.26 -6.88 -21.21
C ASN A 125 21.79 -8.34 -21.09
N SER A 126 20.66 -8.68 -21.72
CA SER A 126 19.93 -9.95 -21.49
C SER A 126 20.55 -11.21 -22.12
N ARG A 127 21.72 -11.11 -22.77
CA ARG A 127 22.34 -12.23 -23.48
C ARG A 127 22.94 -13.31 -22.57
N ASN A 128 23.05 -13.06 -21.27
CA ASN A 128 23.74 -13.94 -20.31
C ASN A 128 22.84 -14.46 -19.16
N LEU A 129 21.52 -14.32 -19.26
CA LEU A 129 20.60 -14.77 -18.21
C LEU A 129 20.32 -16.26 -18.32
N LYS A 130 20.46 -17.00 -17.22
CA LYS A 130 20.16 -18.43 -17.10
C LYS A 130 19.25 -18.68 -15.91
N TRP A 131 18.51 -19.78 -15.96
CA TRP A 131 17.79 -20.27 -14.79
C TRP A 131 18.79 -20.92 -13.83
N GLU A 132 18.76 -20.48 -12.60
CA GLU A 132 19.58 -20.99 -11.51
C GLU A 132 18.64 -21.46 -10.40
N THR A 133 18.95 -22.60 -9.80
CA THR A 133 18.25 -23.15 -8.63
C THR A 133 19.16 -23.02 -7.43
N ILE A 134 18.60 -22.56 -6.32
CA ILE A 134 19.31 -22.25 -5.09
C ILE A 134 18.69 -23.10 -3.99
N ASP A 135 19.55 -23.68 -3.16
CA ASP A 135 19.17 -24.44 -1.98
C ASP A 135 20.38 -24.46 -1.04
N GLU A 136 20.52 -23.40 -0.24
CA GLU A 136 21.61 -23.21 0.70
C GLU A 136 21.06 -23.08 2.12
N GLU A 137 21.47 -23.97 3.02
CA GLU A 137 21.13 -23.92 4.45
C GLU A 137 22.37 -23.60 5.28
N THR A 138 22.21 -22.75 6.29
CA THR A 138 23.26 -22.44 7.28
C THR A 138 22.66 -22.04 8.63
N GLN A 139 23.52 -21.93 9.64
CA GLN A 139 23.15 -21.57 11.00
C GLN A 139 24.16 -20.59 11.58
N ALA A 140 23.71 -19.72 12.48
CA ALA A 140 24.56 -18.76 13.17
C ALA A 140 24.27 -18.70 14.68
N GLU A 141 25.33 -18.59 15.47
CA GLU A 141 25.22 -18.48 16.93
C GLU A 141 24.70 -17.09 17.34
N ILE A 142 23.62 -17.04 18.11
CA ILE A 142 22.98 -15.78 18.55
C ILE A 142 23.54 -15.20 19.86
N THR A 143 24.36 -15.95 20.60
CA THR A 143 24.90 -15.50 21.89
C THR A 143 25.65 -14.17 21.74
N GLY A 144 25.29 -13.19 22.58
CA GLY A 144 25.90 -11.86 22.60
C GLY A 144 25.41 -10.91 21.50
N ILE A 145 24.44 -11.31 20.68
CA ILE A 145 23.89 -10.48 19.62
C ILE A 145 22.74 -9.63 20.14
N ASP A 146 22.85 -8.32 19.93
CA ASP A 146 21.82 -7.34 20.26
C ASP A 146 20.94 -6.99 19.06
N THR A 147 21.43 -7.19 17.84
CA THR A 147 20.73 -6.79 16.61
C THR A 147 20.90 -7.82 15.49
N ILE A 148 19.79 -8.25 14.90
CA ILE A 148 19.77 -9.01 13.65
C ILE A 148 19.52 -8.01 12.51
N ILE A 149 20.43 -7.98 11.53
CA ILE A 149 20.36 -7.12 10.35
C ILE A 149 20.14 -8.02 9.14
N VAL A 150 19.11 -7.75 8.36
CA VAL A 150 18.76 -8.56 7.19
C VAL A 150 18.55 -7.67 5.96
N SER A 151 19.31 -7.95 4.90
CA SER A 151 19.28 -7.20 3.65
C SER A 151 19.26 -8.15 2.45
N PRO A 152 18.06 -8.65 2.03
CA PRO A 152 17.91 -9.55 0.89
C PRO A 152 17.98 -8.84 -0.48
N ASP A 153 18.09 -7.50 -0.49
CA ASP A 153 18.02 -6.62 -1.66
C ASP A 153 16.69 -6.74 -2.44
N PHE A 154 16.55 -7.74 -3.30
CA PHE A 154 15.46 -7.84 -4.28
C PHE A 154 14.64 -9.12 -4.18
N ILE A 155 15.01 -10.03 -3.28
CA ILE A 155 14.27 -11.27 -3.03
C ILE A 155 13.41 -11.15 -1.78
N ASP A 156 12.41 -12.02 -1.70
CA ASP A 156 11.53 -12.06 -0.54
C ASP A 156 12.27 -12.62 0.67
N VAL A 157 11.95 -12.09 1.83
CA VAL A 157 12.49 -12.55 3.10
C VAL A 157 11.36 -12.96 4.03
N LYS A 158 11.53 -14.10 4.69
CA LYS A 158 10.61 -14.58 5.71
C LYS A 158 11.36 -14.77 7.01
N ILE A 159 10.93 -14.09 8.07
CA ILE A 159 11.55 -14.20 9.40
C ILE A 159 10.49 -14.68 10.39
N THR A 160 10.73 -15.84 11.00
CA THR A 160 9.81 -16.43 11.97
C THR A 160 10.54 -16.88 13.22
N SER A 161 9.82 -16.94 14.35
CA SER A 161 10.39 -17.49 15.58
C SER A 161 10.17 -19.00 15.69
N GLU A 162 11.14 -19.70 16.29
CA GLU A 162 11.11 -21.13 16.54
C GLU A 162 11.72 -21.50 17.90
N GLU A 163 11.39 -22.70 18.40
CA GLU A 163 12.05 -23.29 19.57
C GLU A 163 13.44 -23.81 19.17
N ARG A 164 14.45 -22.94 19.29
CA ARG A 164 15.85 -23.19 18.91
C ARG A 164 16.80 -22.27 19.68
N ASP A 165 18.09 -22.59 19.67
CA ASP A 165 19.14 -21.83 20.39
C ASP A 165 20.06 -21.00 19.46
N ASP A 166 19.88 -21.14 18.15
CA ASP A 166 20.67 -20.51 17.08
C ASP A 166 19.75 -19.83 16.05
N VAL A 167 20.31 -19.07 15.11
CA VAL A 167 19.55 -18.55 13.96
C VAL A 167 19.72 -19.48 12.78
N GLY A 168 18.63 -20.07 12.31
CA GLY A 168 18.61 -20.90 11.09
C GLY A 168 18.34 -20.04 9.87
N ILE A 169 18.99 -20.36 8.76
CA ILE A 169 18.88 -19.60 7.51
C ILE A 169 18.78 -20.58 6.35
N HIS A 170 17.75 -20.44 5.53
CA HIS A 170 17.52 -21.22 4.32
C HIS A 170 17.30 -20.25 3.14
N TYR A 171 18.22 -20.30 2.18
CA TYR A 171 18.18 -19.50 0.97
C TYR A 171 17.88 -20.42 -0.20
N TYR A 172 16.67 -20.34 -0.75
CA TYR A 172 16.19 -21.34 -1.71
C TYR A 172 15.24 -20.78 -2.76
N GLY A 173 15.09 -21.51 -3.86
CA GLY A 173 14.14 -21.21 -4.93
C GLY A 173 14.80 -21.16 -6.30
N LYS A 174 14.20 -20.42 -7.23
CA LYS A 174 14.69 -20.31 -8.61
C LYS A 174 14.70 -18.88 -9.08
N MET A 175 15.79 -18.46 -9.71
CA MET A 175 15.88 -17.15 -10.35
C MET A 175 16.47 -17.23 -11.75
N LYS A 176 16.04 -16.31 -12.62
CA LYS A 176 16.64 -16.11 -13.92
C LYS A 176 17.60 -14.93 -13.85
N THR A 177 18.89 -15.25 -13.74
CA THR A 177 19.95 -14.27 -13.47
C THR A 177 21.19 -14.54 -14.31
N ASN A 178 22.07 -13.55 -14.42
CA ASN A 178 23.43 -13.73 -14.95
C ASN A 178 24.44 -14.10 -13.85
N ILE A 179 24.09 -13.86 -12.57
CA ILE A 179 24.91 -14.11 -11.38
C ILE A 179 23.97 -14.43 -10.21
N VAL A 180 24.16 -15.57 -9.56
CA VAL A 180 23.48 -15.89 -8.30
C VAL A 180 24.13 -15.10 -7.16
N PRO A 181 23.40 -14.26 -6.42
CA PRO A 181 23.93 -13.64 -5.21
C PRO A 181 24.30 -14.71 -4.19
N THR A 182 25.43 -14.54 -3.52
CA THR A 182 25.91 -15.46 -2.49
C THR A 182 25.37 -15.03 -1.14
N LEU A 183 24.83 -15.98 -0.37
CA LEU A 183 24.45 -15.75 1.02
C LEU A 183 25.68 -15.49 1.88
N ASN A 184 25.65 -14.42 2.66
CA ASN A 184 26.71 -14.07 3.57
C ASN A 184 26.13 -13.76 4.96
N VAL A 185 26.67 -14.46 5.96
CA VAL A 185 26.24 -14.39 7.35
C VAL A 185 27.44 -13.99 8.19
N ASP A 186 27.54 -12.70 8.50
CA ASP A 186 28.66 -12.11 9.22
C ASP A 186 28.26 -11.84 10.67
N LYS A 187 28.89 -12.54 11.63
CA LYS A 187 28.75 -12.26 13.07
C LYS A 187 29.79 -11.22 13.49
N THR A 188 29.32 -10.09 14.04
CA THR A 188 30.17 -9.12 14.76
C THR A 188 30.04 -9.32 16.27
N SER A 189 30.62 -8.43 17.08
CA SER A 189 30.51 -8.52 18.55
C SER A 189 29.09 -8.30 19.08
N ASN A 190 28.22 -7.59 18.36
CA ASN A 190 26.85 -7.29 18.81
C ASN A 190 25.76 -7.44 17.74
N SER A 191 26.15 -7.75 16.50
CA SER A 191 25.20 -7.86 15.39
C SER A 191 25.42 -9.15 14.60
N LEU A 192 24.32 -9.66 14.07
CA LEU A 192 24.31 -10.72 13.06
C LEU A 192 23.80 -10.12 11.76
N ASP A 193 24.67 -10.03 10.76
CA ASP A 193 24.38 -9.42 9.46
C ASP A 193 24.17 -10.54 8.41
N ILE A 194 22.95 -10.65 7.91
CA ILE A 194 22.51 -11.64 6.92
C ILE A 194 22.17 -10.89 5.63
N LYS A 195 23.01 -11.05 4.62
CA LYS A 195 22.90 -10.28 3.36
C LYS A 195 23.27 -11.12 2.15
N LEU A 196 22.72 -10.72 1.01
CA LEU A 196 23.13 -11.25 -0.27
C LEU A 196 24.22 -10.36 -0.88
N LYS A 197 25.34 -10.97 -1.30
CA LYS A 197 26.44 -10.25 -1.96
C LYS A 197 26.57 -10.70 -3.41
N THR A 198 26.80 -9.74 -4.29
CA THR A 198 27.17 -10.00 -5.69
C THR A 198 28.61 -9.59 -5.94
N ASN A 199 29.41 -10.47 -6.56
CA ASN A 199 30.83 -10.21 -6.87
C ASN A 199 31.05 -9.29 -8.09
N ARG A 200 29.99 -8.68 -8.64
CA ARG A 200 30.05 -7.71 -9.74
C ARG A 200 29.10 -6.55 -9.50
N ASN A 201 29.53 -5.34 -9.87
CA ASN A 201 28.73 -4.12 -9.75
C ASN A 201 27.52 -4.08 -10.69
N ASN A 202 27.47 -4.94 -11.72
CA ASN A 202 26.35 -5.04 -12.65
C ASN A 202 25.82 -6.47 -12.66
N TYR A 203 24.70 -6.70 -11.99
CA TYR A 203 23.91 -7.92 -12.11
C TYR A 203 22.52 -7.58 -12.66
N SER A 204 21.85 -8.57 -13.23
CA SER A 204 20.50 -8.38 -13.78
C SER A 204 19.67 -9.60 -13.41
N VAL A 205 18.62 -9.36 -12.64
CA VAL A 205 17.62 -10.35 -12.28
C VAL A 205 16.34 -9.95 -12.96
N VAL A 206 15.75 -10.89 -13.70
CA VAL A 206 14.53 -10.63 -14.50
C VAL A 206 13.30 -11.26 -13.88
N THR A 207 13.47 -12.41 -13.21
CA THR A 207 12.40 -13.13 -12.52
C THR A 207 13.04 -13.93 -11.39
N SER A 208 12.42 -13.94 -10.22
CA SER A 208 12.93 -14.61 -9.03
C SER A 208 11.76 -15.10 -8.18
N ASP A 209 11.74 -16.40 -7.87
CA ASP A 209 10.88 -17.02 -6.86
C ASP A 209 11.74 -17.46 -5.66
N VAL A 210 12.84 -16.75 -5.44
CA VAL A 210 13.84 -17.07 -4.41
C VAL A 210 13.43 -16.42 -3.10
N ILE A 211 13.56 -17.17 -2.02
CA ILE A 211 13.19 -16.78 -0.66
C ILE A 211 14.42 -16.92 0.23
N LEU A 212 14.63 -15.93 1.10
CA LEU A 212 15.51 -16.03 2.25
C LEU A 212 14.66 -16.25 3.50
N GLU A 213 14.58 -17.48 3.97
CA GLU A 213 13.87 -17.84 5.19
C GLU A 213 14.83 -17.87 6.39
N ILE A 214 14.46 -17.19 7.46
CA ILE A 214 15.25 -17.02 8.67
C ILE A 214 14.42 -17.43 9.87
N PHE A 215 14.97 -18.33 10.67
CA PHE A 215 14.36 -18.89 11.86
C PHE A 215 15.10 -18.37 13.09
N VAL A 216 14.41 -17.60 13.93
CA VAL A 216 14.99 -16.90 15.07
C VAL A 216 14.59 -17.61 16.37
N PRO A 217 15.49 -17.80 17.35
CA PRO A 217 15.13 -18.29 18.67
C PRO A 217 14.02 -17.46 19.31
N LYS A 218 12.98 -18.11 19.84
CA LYS A 218 11.97 -17.42 20.65
C LYS A 218 12.55 -16.73 21.90
N SER A 219 13.71 -17.18 22.36
CA SER A 219 14.44 -16.56 23.48
C SER A 219 15.13 -15.25 23.11
N TYR A 220 15.28 -14.96 21.81
CA TYR A 220 15.87 -13.71 21.34
C TYR A 220 14.91 -12.55 21.58
N ASN A 221 15.41 -11.47 22.17
CA ASN A 221 14.65 -10.25 22.45
C ASN A 221 15.51 -9.00 22.16
N GLY A 222 16.26 -9.06 21.06
CA GLY A 222 17.10 -7.97 20.59
C GLY A 222 16.36 -7.06 19.61
N ASN A 223 17.12 -6.38 18.76
CA ASN A 223 16.58 -5.51 17.72
C ASN A 223 16.57 -6.25 16.37
N PHE A 224 15.67 -5.83 15.50
CA PHE A 224 15.59 -6.26 14.12
C PHE A 224 15.75 -5.05 13.21
N HIS A 225 16.64 -5.14 12.24
CA HIS A 225 16.76 -4.18 11.14
C HIS A 225 16.65 -4.92 9.82
N VAL A 226 15.54 -4.75 9.12
CA VAL A 226 15.24 -5.48 7.88
C VAL A 226 15.01 -4.48 6.77
N THR A 227 15.79 -4.57 5.71
CA THR A 227 15.72 -3.63 4.58
C THR A 227 15.67 -4.36 3.26
N ALA A 228 14.58 -4.19 2.51
CA ALA A 228 14.43 -4.69 1.15
C ALA A 228 14.28 -3.54 0.16
N THR A 229 14.76 -3.73 -1.07
CA THR A 229 14.49 -2.79 -2.17
C THR A 229 13.19 -3.18 -2.85
N SER A 230 13.11 -4.37 -3.42
CA SER A 230 11.93 -4.81 -4.20
C SER A 230 11.31 -6.12 -3.73
N GLY A 231 11.99 -6.87 -2.87
CA GLY A 231 11.44 -8.09 -2.29
C GLY A 231 10.51 -7.79 -1.13
N ASP A 232 9.55 -8.68 -0.92
CA ASP A 232 8.58 -8.56 0.16
C ASP A 232 9.19 -9.03 1.48
N ILE A 233 8.73 -8.41 2.57
CA ILE A 233 9.18 -8.71 3.93
C ILE A 233 8.03 -9.37 4.69
N TYR A 234 8.20 -10.64 5.01
CA TYR A 234 7.29 -11.40 5.85
C TYR A 234 7.93 -11.60 7.22
N MET A 235 7.29 -11.12 8.29
CA MET A 235 7.76 -11.35 9.66
C MET A 235 6.63 -11.83 10.55
N LYS A 236 6.84 -12.94 11.28
CA LYS A 236 5.78 -13.52 12.11
C LYS A 236 6.25 -14.06 13.46
N GLY A 237 5.52 -13.70 14.51
CA GLY A 237 5.66 -14.30 15.84
C GLY A 237 6.94 -13.94 16.57
N LEU A 238 7.49 -12.74 16.34
CA LEU A 238 8.78 -12.33 16.87
C LEU A 238 8.60 -11.41 18.08
N ALA A 239 9.34 -11.70 19.14
CA ALA A 239 9.53 -10.78 20.26
C ALA A 239 10.85 -10.03 20.10
N GLY A 240 10.87 -8.74 20.40
CA GLY A 240 12.07 -7.91 20.28
C GLY A 240 11.95 -6.59 21.01
N LYS A 241 13.07 -5.87 21.17
CA LYS A 241 13.06 -4.51 21.70
C LYS A 241 12.54 -3.53 20.67
N ASN A 242 13.15 -3.52 19.49
CA ASN A 242 12.82 -2.60 18.40
C ASN A 242 12.82 -3.33 17.06
N PHE A 243 11.83 -3.01 16.23
CA PHE A 243 11.75 -3.44 14.85
C PHE A 243 11.92 -2.23 13.94
N ASN A 244 12.91 -2.24 13.06
CA ASN A 244 13.11 -1.23 12.03
C ASN A 244 13.06 -1.91 10.66
N ILE A 245 11.90 -1.81 10.02
CA ILE A 245 11.56 -2.55 8.81
C ILE A 245 11.35 -1.52 7.70
N SER A 246 12.06 -1.70 6.59
CA SER A 246 11.98 -0.77 5.47
C SER A 246 11.96 -1.48 4.13
N SER A 247 11.10 -1.00 3.23
CA SER A 247 11.05 -1.44 1.85
C SER A 247 10.98 -0.26 0.88
N ASN A 248 11.48 -0.39 -0.35
CA ASN A 248 11.21 0.62 -1.37
C ASN A 248 9.89 0.30 -2.09
N SER A 249 9.83 -0.85 -2.75
CA SER A 249 8.65 -1.27 -3.53
C SER A 249 8.03 -2.59 -3.08
N GLY A 250 8.73 -3.43 -2.33
CA GLY A 250 8.18 -4.66 -1.76
C GLY A 250 7.21 -4.39 -0.61
N GLU A 251 6.25 -5.29 -0.43
CA GLU A 251 5.24 -5.22 0.63
C GLU A 251 5.80 -5.68 1.97
N GLN A 252 5.21 -5.20 3.05
CA GLN A 252 5.54 -5.61 4.42
C GLN A 252 4.34 -6.33 5.03
N HIS A 253 4.47 -7.63 5.25
CA HIS A 253 3.46 -8.47 5.90
C HIS A 253 3.95 -8.88 7.29
N LEU A 254 3.46 -8.18 8.30
CA LEU A 254 3.95 -8.27 9.67
C LEU A 254 2.82 -8.76 10.58
N GLU A 255 3.07 -9.84 11.32
CA GLU A 255 2.04 -10.48 12.15
C GLU A 255 2.59 -10.95 13.50
N ASN A 256 1.88 -10.69 14.60
CA ASN A 256 2.29 -11.14 15.94
C ASN A 256 3.71 -10.65 16.30
N LEU A 257 3.99 -9.37 16.11
CA LEU A 257 5.23 -8.74 16.53
C LEU A 257 5.03 -8.08 17.89
N GLU A 258 5.90 -8.40 18.85
CA GLU A 258 5.84 -7.84 20.20
C GLU A 258 7.14 -7.10 20.50
N GLY A 259 7.05 -5.79 20.74
CA GLY A 259 8.19 -5.01 21.16
C GLY A 259 7.87 -3.62 21.70
N ASN A 260 8.91 -2.86 22.03
CA ASN A 260 8.72 -1.50 22.53
C ASN A 260 8.34 -0.54 21.39
N LYS A 261 9.03 -0.66 20.25
CA LYS A 261 8.82 0.20 19.08
C LYS A 261 8.91 -0.58 17.77
N LEU A 262 7.94 -0.32 16.88
CA LEU A 262 7.91 -0.78 15.49
C LEU A 262 8.00 0.43 14.57
N THR A 263 9.08 0.54 13.82
CA THR A 263 9.30 1.57 12.80
C THR A 263 9.20 0.92 11.43
N LEU A 264 8.16 1.30 10.68
CA LEU A 264 7.80 0.71 9.38
C LEU A 264 7.89 1.80 8.32
N THR A 265 8.72 1.60 7.29
CA THR A 265 8.85 2.60 6.22
C THR A 265 8.77 1.96 4.84
N ALA A 266 7.96 2.54 3.96
CA ALA A 266 7.84 2.13 2.57
C ALA A 266 7.90 3.34 1.63
N THR A 267 8.43 3.18 0.42
CA THR A 267 8.19 4.21 -0.61
C THR A 267 6.84 3.94 -1.27
N SER A 268 6.73 2.83 -2.02
CA SER A 268 5.55 2.48 -2.81
C SER A 268 4.90 1.15 -2.41
N GLY A 269 5.58 0.30 -1.65
CA GLY A 269 5.01 -0.96 -1.16
C GLY A 269 4.01 -0.75 -0.03
N ASP A 270 3.07 -1.67 0.11
CA ASP A 270 2.05 -1.64 1.16
C ASP A 270 2.61 -2.13 2.49
N ILE A 271 2.05 -1.61 3.59
CA ILE A 271 2.43 -1.99 4.95
C ILE A 271 1.21 -2.61 5.63
N THR A 272 1.30 -3.88 5.97
CA THR A 272 0.28 -4.59 6.76
C THR A 272 0.88 -5.03 8.10
N LEU A 273 0.32 -4.56 9.21
CA LEU A 273 0.68 -4.99 10.57
C LEU A 273 -0.56 -5.55 11.29
N LYS A 274 -0.44 -6.79 11.77
CA LYS A 274 -1.55 -7.49 12.45
C LYS A 274 -1.16 -8.05 13.81
N ASN A 275 -2.10 -8.04 14.75
CA ASN A 275 -2.00 -8.73 16.06
C ASN A 275 -0.71 -8.39 16.82
N SER A 276 -0.30 -7.13 16.81
CA SER A 276 1.04 -6.72 17.25
C SER A 276 0.97 -5.73 18.40
N ILE A 277 2.02 -5.72 19.24
CA ILE A 277 2.09 -4.89 20.44
C ILE A 277 3.35 -4.03 20.40
N GLY A 278 3.18 -2.72 20.58
CA GLY A 278 4.28 -1.75 20.69
C GLY A 278 3.91 -0.34 20.22
N GLU A 279 4.78 0.65 20.49
CA GLU A 279 4.66 1.97 19.84
C GLU A 279 4.91 1.82 18.33
N VAL A 280 4.03 2.34 17.49
CA VAL A 280 4.15 2.24 16.03
C VAL A 280 4.48 3.60 15.44
N GLU A 281 5.51 3.64 14.61
CA GLU A 281 5.82 4.76 13.71
C GLU A 281 5.82 4.22 12.28
N SER A 282 4.86 4.66 11.45
CA SER A 282 4.73 4.17 10.07
C SER A 282 4.72 5.31 9.05
N LYS A 283 5.45 5.12 7.96
CA LYS A 283 5.58 6.12 6.88
C LYS A 283 5.55 5.45 5.51
N SER A 284 4.66 5.90 4.63
CA SER A 284 4.66 5.51 3.20
C SER A 284 4.63 6.74 2.28
N SER A 285 5.16 6.61 1.06
CA SER A 285 4.90 7.65 0.04
C SER A 285 3.56 7.38 -0.66
N SER A 286 3.36 6.18 -1.20
CA SER A 286 2.14 5.85 -1.96
C SER A 286 1.46 4.52 -1.64
N GLY A 287 2.09 3.62 -0.89
CA GLY A 287 1.48 2.34 -0.50
C GLY A 287 0.42 2.50 0.60
N GLU A 288 -0.59 1.63 0.57
CA GLU A 288 -1.63 1.49 1.60
C GLU A 288 -0.99 1.03 2.92
N GLN A 289 -1.52 1.53 4.04
CA GLN A 289 -1.14 1.05 5.36
C GLN A 289 -2.36 0.49 6.08
N ARG A 290 -2.31 -0.81 6.40
CA ARG A 290 -3.39 -1.51 7.12
C ARG A 290 -2.89 -2.04 8.46
N PHE A 291 -3.55 -1.60 9.53
CA PHE A 291 -3.28 -2.01 10.91
C PHE A 291 -4.51 -2.72 11.49
N GLU A 292 -4.34 -3.96 11.95
CA GLU A 292 -5.44 -4.76 12.51
C GLU A 292 -5.06 -5.39 13.85
N ASN A 293 -5.84 -5.15 14.91
CA ASN A 293 -5.58 -5.66 16.26
C ASN A 293 -4.19 -5.23 16.78
N VAL A 294 -3.89 -3.93 16.73
CA VAL A 294 -2.59 -3.38 17.17
C VAL A 294 -2.77 -2.60 18.46
N GLU A 295 -1.99 -2.93 19.48
CA GLU A 295 -2.03 -2.26 20.79
C GLU A 295 -0.69 -1.60 21.12
N GLY A 296 -0.73 -0.34 21.54
CA GLY A 296 0.48 0.39 21.91
C GLY A 296 0.17 1.65 22.68
N GLN A 297 1.22 2.28 23.24
CA GLN A 297 1.04 3.59 23.87
C GLN A 297 0.69 4.66 22.82
N LYS A 298 1.25 4.54 21.62
CA LYS A 298 1.09 5.51 20.53
C LYS A 298 1.23 4.85 19.15
N LEU A 299 0.41 5.28 18.21
CA LEU A 299 0.51 4.96 16.78
C LEU A 299 0.63 6.29 16.00
N ASP A 300 1.78 6.56 15.39
CA ASP A 300 2.09 7.75 14.57
C ASP A 300 2.28 7.34 13.11
N LEU A 301 1.27 7.58 12.29
CA LEU A 301 1.16 7.03 10.94
C LEU A 301 1.06 8.16 9.92
N SER A 302 1.76 8.04 8.80
CA SER A 302 1.68 9.05 7.76
C SER A 302 1.89 8.49 6.36
N ALA A 303 1.17 9.04 5.39
CA ALA A 303 1.31 8.69 3.98
C ALA A 303 1.27 9.95 3.11
N SER A 304 1.97 9.97 1.96
CA SER A 304 1.77 11.07 1.02
C SER A 304 0.50 10.87 0.19
N SER A 305 0.26 9.67 -0.35
CA SER A 305 -0.91 9.41 -1.20
C SER A 305 -1.61 8.07 -1.02
N GLY A 306 -1.14 7.21 -0.11
CA GLY A 306 -1.76 5.91 0.17
C GLY A 306 -2.84 6.02 1.24
N ASP A 307 -3.83 5.13 1.18
CA ASP A 307 -4.88 5.01 2.18
C ASP A 307 -4.31 4.47 3.50
N ILE A 308 -4.93 4.86 4.63
CA ILE A 308 -4.58 4.36 5.95
C ILE A 308 -5.83 3.77 6.61
N GLU A 309 -5.78 2.48 6.94
CA GLU A 309 -6.85 1.76 7.62
C GLU A 309 -6.38 1.25 9.00
N LEU A 310 -7.12 1.59 10.05
CA LEU A 310 -6.95 1.04 11.40
C LEU A 310 -8.22 0.31 11.83
N LYS A 311 -8.07 -0.93 12.28
CA LYS A 311 -9.16 -1.75 12.77
C LYS A 311 -8.80 -2.41 14.11
N ASN A 312 -9.65 -2.23 15.12
CA ASN A 312 -9.45 -2.77 16.46
C ASN A 312 -8.09 -2.38 17.08
N CYS A 313 -7.69 -1.12 16.93
CA CYS A 313 -6.40 -0.62 17.42
C CYS A 313 -6.56 0.15 18.74
N VAL A 314 -5.57 0.07 19.61
CA VAL A 314 -5.57 0.74 20.92
C VAL A 314 -4.30 1.57 21.10
N GLY A 315 -4.46 2.86 21.45
CA GLY A 315 -3.34 3.76 21.75
C GLY A 315 -3.65 5.24 21.53
N GLU A 316 -2.69 6.13 21.78
CA GLU A 316 -2.78 7.52 21.29
C GLU A 316 -2.52 7.53 19.77
N ILE A 317 -3.53 7.93 18.99
CA ILE A 317 -3.48 7.81 17.53
C ILE A 317 -3.19 9.17 16.92
N LYS A 318 -2.20 9.22 16.04
CA LYS A 318 -1.93 10.37 15.19
C LYS A 318 -1.76 9.90 13.75
N VAL A 319 -2.57 10.45 12.85
CA VAL A 319 -2.50 10.12 11.43
C VAL A 319 -2.48 11.39 10.58
N SER A 320 -1.58 11.43 9.59
CA SER A 320 -1.50 12.53 8.63
C SER A 320 -1.31 12.04 7.19
N THR A 321 -2.20 12.42 6.28
CA THR A 321 -2.05 12.16 4.84
C THR A 321 -2.08 13.44 4.00
N ASN A 322 -1.44 13.47 2.83
CA ASN A 322 -1.72 14.55 1.86
C ASN A 322 -2.94 14.16 1.02
N SER A 323 -2.91 12.98 0.41
CA SER A 323 -4.05 12.35 -0.25
C SER A 323 -4.17 10.89 0.20
N GLY A 324 -5.29 10.24 -0.11
CA GLY A 324 -5.61 8.91 0.40
C GLY A 324 -6.62 9.00 1.54
N GLU A 325 -7.58 8.07 1.52
CA GLU A 325 -8.66 7.95 2.48
C GLU A 325 -8.12 7.42 3.81
N GLN A 326 -8.74 7.86 4.90
CA GLN A 326 -8.44 7.36 6.24
C GLN A 326 -9.67 6.67 6.81
N ARG A 327 -9.57 5.38 7.11
CA ARG A 327 -10.65 4.58 7.68
C ARG A 327 -10.27 4.06 9.05
N TYR A 328 -11.14 4.27 10.04
CA TYR A 328 -10.93 3.83 11.41
C TYR A 328 -12.16 3.05 11.89
N LYS A 329 -11.95 1.84 12.41
CA LYS A 329 -13.02 1.01 12.95
C LYS A 329 -12.64 0.43 14.31
N ASN A 330 -13.45 0.67 15.34
CA ASN A 330 -13.20 0.20 16.71
C ASN A 330 -11.80 0.62 17.22
N VAL A 331 -11.46 1.90 17.09
CA VAL A 331 -10.16 2.42 17.56
C VAL A 331 -10.33 3.11 18.90
N GLU A 332 -9.55 2.72 19.90
CA GLU A 332 -9.69 3.21 21.27
C GLU A 332 -8.42 3.89 21.77
N GLY A 333 -8.55 5.06 22.39
CA GLY A 333 -7.41 5.82 22.86
C GLY A 333 -7.81 6.98 23.74
N LYS A 334 -6.80 7.64 24.35
CA LYS A 334 -7.04 8.91 25.04
C LYS A 334 -7.35 10.03 24.04
N LYS A 335 -6.67 10.03 22.90
CA LYS A 335 -6.74 11.06 21.87
C LYS A 335 -6.50 10.47 20.48
N LEU A 336 -7.30 10.92 19.51
CA LEU A 336 -7.15 10.63 18.08
C LEU A 336 -6.98 11.97 17.34
N ASP A 337 -5.78 12.22 16.79
CA ASP A 337 -5.43 13.42 16.01
C ASP A 337 -5.26 13.04 14.53
N LEU A 338 -6.31 13.24 13.74
CA LEU A 338 -6.45 12.72 12.38
C LEU A 338 -6.50 13.89 11.40
N SER A 339 -5.62 13.86 10.39
CA SER A 339 -5.51 14.98 9.47
C SER A 339 -5.26 14.53 8.03
N SER A 340 -5.92 15.18 7.07
CA SER A 340 -5.60 15.02 5.65
C SER A 340 -5.51 16.39 4.96
N THR A 341 -4.88 16.46 3.79
CA THR A 341 -5.03 17.63 2.92
C THR A 341 -6.27 17.46 2.02
N SER A 342 -6.42 16.32 1.35
CA SER A 342 -7.52 16.10 0.40
C SER A 342 -8.23 14.76 0.53
N GLY A 343 -7.83 13.90 1.48
CA GLY A 343 -8.49 12.64 1.75
C GLY A 343 -9.73 12.81 2.62
N ASP A 344 -10.69 11.92 2.40
CA ASP A 344 -11.84 11.72 3.28
C ASP A 344 -11.40 10.98 4.55
N ILE A 345 -12.08 11.28 5.65
CA ILE A 345 -11.79 10.66 6.95
C ILE A 345 -13.08 10.05 7.48
N GLU A 346 -13.08 8.73 7.60
CA GLU A 346 -14.21 7.92 8.04
C GLU A 346 -13.89 7.20 9.36
N LEU A 347 -14.75 7.39 10.36
CA LEU A 347 -14.61 6.77 11.67
C LEU A 347 -15.88 5.99 12.00
N GLU A 348 -15.70 4.74 12.43
CA GLU A 348 -16.71 3.86 12.99
C GLU A 348 -16.30 3.46 14.42
N ASP A 349 -17.17 3.73 15.41
CA ASP A 349 -17.01 3.20 16.78
C ASP A 349 -15.68 3.54 17.49
N CYS A 350 -15.16 4.76 17.29
CA CYS A 350 -13.89 5.20 17.87
C CYS A 350 -14.06 5.88 19.24
N ILE A 351 -13.22 5.55 20.22
CA ILE A 351 -13.28 6.10 21.59
C ILE A 351 -12.06 6.97 21.87
N GLY A 352 -12.28 8.21 22.34
CA GLY A 352 -11.23 9.15 22.73
C GLY A 352 -11.57 10.59 22.37
N GLU A 353 -10.74 11.55 22.81
CA GLU A 353 -10.85 12.94 22.33
C GLU A 353 -10.51 13.01 20.84
N LEU A 354 -11.47 13.45 20.02
CA LEU A 354 -11.32 13.47 18.56
C LEU A 354 -10.90 14.85 18.07
N LYS A 355 -9.81 14.93 17.32
CA LYS A 355 -9.40 16.10 16.56
C LYS A 355 -9.19 15.70 15.11
N ILE A 356 -10.13 16.11 14.25
CA ILE A 356 -10.19 15.66 12.86
C ILE A 356 -10.19 16.87 11.93
N SER A 357 -9.28 16.90 10.97
CA SER A 357 -9.19 18.00 10.02
C SER A 357 -8.84 17.56 8.59
N THR A 358 -9.52 18.10 7.59
CA THR A 358 -9.11 17.97 6.18
C THR A 358 -9.23 19.32 5.46
N ASN A 359 -8.60 19.55 4.31
CA ASN A 359 -8.85 20.79 3.55
C ASN A 359 -9.94 20.60 2.51
N SER A 360 -9.92 19.48 1.79
CA SER A 360 -10.85 19.25 0.67
C SER A 360 -11.64 17.94 0.77
N GLY A 361 -11.52 17.21 1.88
CA GLY A 361 -12.25 15.96 2.10
C GLY A 361 -13.51 16.12 2.94
N HIS A 362 -14.31 15.07 2.91
CA HIS A 362 -15.44 14.83 3.78
C HIS A 362 -14.99 14.21 5.11
N ILE A 363 -15.73 14.51 6.18
CA ILE A 363 -15.56 13.86 7.46
C ILE A 363 -16.85 13.10 7.75
N SER A 364 -16.76 11.77 7.88
CA SER A 364 -17.86 10.91 8.27
C SER A 364 -17.56 10.29 9.63
N LEU A 365 -18.39 10.57 10.62
CA LEU A 365 -18.28 10.03 11.96
C LEU A 365 -19.54 9.23 12.27
N ASP A 366 -19.43 7.91 12.30
CA ASP A 366 -20.46 7.00 12.79
C ASP A 366 -19.99 6.41 14.12
N ASN A 367 -20.46 6.96 15.23
CA ASN A 367 -19.85 6.66 16.52
C ASN A 367 -20.89 6.39 17.60
N GLU A 368 -21.16 5.10 17.82
CA GLU A 368 -22.11 4.68 18.84
C GLU A 368 -21.53 4.77 20.26
N LYS A 369 -20.19 4.78 20.39
CA LYS A 369 -19.49 4.56 21.67
C LYS A 369 -18.90 5.84 22.29
N SER A 370 -18.62 6.87 21.50
CA SER A 370 -17.91 8.05 22.01
C SER A 370 -18.72 8.92 22.95
N LYS A 371 -18.06 9.33 24.05
CA LYS A 371 -18.56 10.22 25.10
C LYS A 371 -17.54 11.30 25.44
N GLU A 372 -16.67 11.65 24.49
CA GLU A 372 -15.57 12.59 24.68
C GLU A 372 -15.66 13.78 23.74
N ASN A 373 -14.86 14.81 24.00
CA ASN A 373 -14.90 16.03 23.20
C ASN A 373 -14.46 15.76 21.75
N MET A 374 -15.06 16.50 20.82
CA MET A 374 -14.80 16.37 19.39
C MET A 374 -14.54 17.74 18.78
N LYS A 375 -13.53 17.81 17.91
CA LYS A 375 -13.23 18.95 17.07
C LYS A 375 -13.08 18.50 15.62
N LEU A 376 -13.99 18.96 14.78
CA LEU A 376 -14.10 18.54 13.39
C LEU A 376 -13.99 19.76 12.46
N SER A 377 -13.11 19.71 11.48
CA SER A 377 -12.95 20.83 10.54
C SER A 377 -12.63 20.43 9.12
N THR A 378 -13.29 21.04 8.14
CA THR A 378 -12.88 20.97 6.74
C THR A 378 -12.91 22.35 6.08
N SER A 379 -12.11 22.62 5.05
CA SER A 379 -12.29 23.89 4.31
C SER A 379 -13.40 23.73 3.26
N SER A 380 -13.36 22.62 2.52
CA SER A 380 -14.30 22.25 1.48
C SER A 380 -14.67 20.79 1.67
N GLY A 381 -15.89 20.52 2.11
CA GLY A 381 -16.36 19.17 2.40
C GLY A 381 -17.53 19.19 3.38
N ASP A 382 -18.34 18.16 3.29
CA ASP A 382 -19.42 17.89 4.24
C ASP A 382 -18.87 17.21 5.50
N ILE A 383 -19.48 17.53 6.64
CA ILE A 383 -19.25 16.86 7.91
C ILE A 383 -20.54 16.14 8.28
N SER A 384 -20.52 14.81 8.29
CA SER A 384 -21.64 13.95 8.66
C SER A 384 -21.35 13.27 9.99
N ILE A 385 -22.29 13.35 10.93
CA ILE A 385 -22.15 12.84 12.29
C ILE A 385 -23.37 11.99 12.63
N SER A 386 -23.15 10.74 12.98
CA SER A 386 -24.10 9.83 13.62
C SER A 386 -23.57 9.50 15.02
N LEU A 387 -24.44 9.61 16.02
CA LEU A 387 -24.11 9.36 17.42
C LEU A 387 -25.02 8.25 17.96
N GLY A 388 -24.47 7.43 18.85
CA GLY A 388 -25.21 6.34 19.49
C GLY A 388 -26.33 6.79 20.43
N ASP A 389 -26.85 5.85 21.22
CA ASP A 389 -27.98 6.08 22.11
C ASP A 389 -27.64 7.05 23.28
N ASN A 390 -28.55 7.98 23.54
CA ASN A 390 -28.48 8.99 24.60
C ASN A 390 -27.21 9.89 24.58
N PRO A 391 -26.90 10.53 23.44
CA PRO A 391 -25.74 11.42 23.34
C PRO A 391 -25.97 12.69 24.16
N SER A 392 -24.90 13.23 24.74
CA SER A 392 -24.95 14.43 25.58
C SER A 392 -23.85 15.43 25.20
N TYR A 393 -24.20 16.36 24.30
CA TYR A 393 -23.23 17.29 23.72
C TYR A 393 -23.79 18.71 23.58
N THR A 394 -22.94 19.69 23.91
CA THR A 394 -23.06 21.06 23.43
C THR A 394 -22.38 21.14 22.07
N ILE A 395 -23.11 21.58 21.05
CA ILE A 395 -22.65 21.66 19.67
C ILE A 395 -22.51 23.13 19.33
N GLN A 396 -21.34 23.52 18.81
CA GLN A 396 -21.14 24.86 18.26
C GLN A 396 -20.33 24.76 16.97
N GLY A 397 -20.61 25.65 16.03
CA GLY A 397 -19.83 25.65 14.81
C GLY A 397 -20.21 26.71 13.80
N THR A 398 -19.50 26.64 12.66
CA THR A 398 -19.68 27.56 11.55
C THR A 398 -19.71 26.81 10.21
N THR A 399 -20.60 27.22 9.31
CA THR A 399 -20.56 26.92 7.88
C THR A 399 -20.79 28.20 7.09
N SER A 400 -19.84 28.59 6.23
CA SER A 400 -19.97 29.85 5.47
C SER A 400 -20.86 29.69 4.23
N SER A 401 -20.70 28.57 3.53
CA SER A 401 -21.43 28.21 2.30
C SER A 401 -21.95 26.78 2.41
N GLY A 402 -22.96 26.57 3.25
CA GLY A 402 -23.63 25.30 3.45
C GLY A 402 -24.67 25.39 4.54
N ASP A 403 -25.39 24.29 4.76
CA ASP A 403 -26.47 24.23 5.73
C ASP A 403 -26.09 23.42 6.98
N PHE A 404 -26.61 23.85 8.13
CA PHE A 404 -26.64 23.03 9.34
C PHE A 404 -27.96 22.24 9.36
N ILE A 405 -27.85 20.93 9.17
CA ILE A 405 -28.97 20.01 9.01
C ILE A 405 -28.97 19.03 10.20
N THR A 406 -30.07 18.98 10.93
CA THR A 406 -30.21 18.09 12.10
C THR A 406 -31.49 17.26 12.00
N PHE A 407 -31.46 16.07 12.58
CA PHE A 407 -32.62 15.22 12.79
C PHE A 407 -32.74 14.86 14.28
N GLY A 408 -33.95 14.54 14.73
CA GLY A 408 -34.20 14.08 16.10
C GLY A 408 -34.24 15.20 17.15
N ASN A 409 -33.93 14.85 18.41
CA ASN A 409 -34.12 15.70 19.59
C ASN A 409 -32.92 16.64 19.85
N ILE A 410 -32.50 17.39 18.83
CA ILE A 410 -31.46 18.42 18.96
C ILE A 410 -32.13 19.78 19.23
N ASN A 411 -31.81 20.41 20.36
CA ASN A 411 -32.31 21.74 20.72
C ASN A 411 -31.42 22.82 20.10
N ILE A 412 -31.89 23.44 19.02
CA ILE A 412 -31.18 24.50 18.31
C ILE A 412 -31.36 25.83 19.04
N GLN A 413 -30.25 26.46 19.43
CA GLN A 413 -30.20 27.73 20.15
C GLN A 413 -29.83 28.91 19.22
N GLU A 414 -28.98 28.66 18.23
CA GLU A 414 -28.56 29.63 17.20
C GLU A 414 -28.44 28.89 15.86
N ASN A 415 -28.93 29.51 14.78
CA ASN A 415 -28.67 29.12 13.40
C ASN A 415 -28.88 30.35 12.50
N ASP A 416 -27.94 31.29 12.56
CA ASP A 416 -27.99 32.55 11.82
C ASP A 416 -26.61 32.91 11.29
N LYS A 417 -26.55 33.51 10.08
CA LYS A 417 -25.32 34.01 9.44
C LYS A 417 -24.16 33.00 9.43
N GLY A 418 -24.46 31.74 9.13
CA GLY A 418 -23.44 30.69 9.03
C GLY A 418 -22.84 30.25 10.37
N ARG A 419 -23.45 30.61 11.50
CA ARG A 419 -23.08 30.12 12.83
C ARG A 419 -24.23 29.32 13.40
N PHE A 420 -23.92 28.24 14.10
CA PHE A 420 -24.91 27.44 14.78
C PHE A 420 -24.46 27.06 16.20
N ARG A 421 -25.45 26.95 17.08
CA ARG A 421 -25.33 26.43 18.44
C ARG A 421 -26.52 25.54 18.72
N ALA A 422 -26.26 24.36 19.27
CA ALA A 422 -27.30 23.42 19.64
C ALA A 422 -26.88 22.61 20.86
N THR A 423 -27.84 21.91 21.46
CA THR A 423 -27.58 20.96 22.55
C THR A 423 -28.36 19.69 22.29
N ILE A 424 -27.72 18.55 22.55
CA ILE A 424 -28.34 17.22 22.61
C ILE A 424 -28.12 16.66 24.01
N GLY A 425 -29.15 16.05 24.60
CA GLY A 425 -29.09 15.56 25.97
C GLY A 425 -28.85 16.67 27.01
N SER A 426 -28.01 16.39 28.01
CA SER A 426 -27.60 17.33 29.08
C SER A 426 -26.46 18.28 28.68
N GLY A 427 -25.81 18.06 27.54
CA GLY A 427 -24.69 18.89 27.06
C GLY A 427 -23.36 18.67 27.80
N GLU A 428 -23.08 17.44 28.26
CA GLU A 428 -21.92 17.12 29.12
C GLU A 428 -20.54 17.30 28.46
N LYS A 429 -20.48 17.14 27.12
CA LYS A 429 -19.26 17.27 26.32
C LYS A 429 -19.45 18.25 25.18
N SER A 430 -18.39 18.61 24.46
CA SER A 430 -18.46 19.57 23.36
C SER A 430 -18.15 18.94 22.00
N ILE A 431 -18.90 19.37 20.97
CA ILE A 431 -18.57 19.15 19.57
C ILE A 431 -18.37 20.52 18.92
N ASP A 432 -17.13 20.81 18.54
CA ASP A 432 -16.72 22.02 17.81
C ASP A 432 -16.58 21.70 16.32
N ILE A 433 -17.33 22.40 15.47
CA ILE A 433 -17.39 22.11 14.04
C ILE A 433 -17.08 23.36 13.21
N SER A 434 -16.23 23.24 12.19
CA SER A 434 -16.02 24.33 11.23
C SER A 434 -15.90 23.83 9.80
N THR A 435 -16.72 24.37 8.89
CA THR A 435 -16.54 24.22 7.45
C THR A 435 -16.67 25.56 6.72
N SER A 436 -15.95 25.77 5.62
CA SER A 436 -16.13 26.98 4.80
C SER A 436 -17.13 26.73 3.68
N SER A 437 -17.02 25.59 2.99
CA SER A 437 -17.92 25.18 1.92
C SER A 437 -18.34 23.73 2.13
N GLY A 438 -19.56 23.53 2.62
CA GLY A 438 -20.10 22.21 2.91
C GLY A 438 -21.14 22.22 4.00
N ASN A 439 -21.94 21.17 4.04
CA ASN A 439 -23.01 20.97 4.99
C ASN A 439 -22.47 20.32 6.26
N VAL A 440 -23.11 20.64 7.37
CA VAL A 440 -22.94 19.91 8.64
C VAL A 440 -24.23 19.15 8.88
N ARG A 441 -24.16 17.82 8.85
CA ARG A 441 -25.33 16.95 8.96
C ARG A 441 -25.21 16.06 10.19
N PHE A 442 -26.23 16.10 11.04
CA PHE A 442 -26.42 15.11 12.11
C PHE A 442 -27.50 14.12 11.70
N SER A 443 -27.18 12.82 11.67
CA SER A 443 -28.11 11.71 11.45
C SER A 443 -28.41 10.94 12.74
N LYS A 444 -29.41 10.05 12.66
CA LYS A 444 -29.74 9.09 13.72
C LYS A 444 -29.02 7.79 13.46
#